data_AF-A0A6P2EVF8-F1
#
_entry.id   AF-A0A6P2EVF8-F1
#
_cell.length_a   1.000
_cell.length_b   1.000
_cell.length_c   1.000
_cell.angle_alpha   90.00
_cell.angle_beta   90.00
_cell.angle_gamma   90.00
#
_symmetry.space_group_name_H-M   'P 1'
#
loop_
_entity.id
_entity.type
_entity.pdbx_description
1 polymer ?
#
loop_
_entity_poly.entity_id
_entity_poly.type
_entity_poly.pdbx_seq_one_letter_code
_entity_poly.pdbx_strand_id
1 'polypeptide(L)'
;MIHEVTESLEAFLKQPGLPPPLRDAAIRFDRPTDPYAIDQTTVNVFLFEVRENLELRSSESVTRRVGGHSLVEPPAYRASCLYLVTAWPVGGADLPKQEHQLLAQVLQLIAGTPLIPPAFLTPQLQLQKPPLPMMVVQPDGVRNPAEFWAAIGNRIKASLLVSITVSLKVFDTAQYPSVITSGIELKSMPDGADLDAPFFRIGGTVRDAATTPVANASVRIVERGRSTLTDAEGRFSLSAIPGGNFTLRVTAGAVTQDRAIVVPAPALGGYDVQLT
;
A
#
# COMPACT_ATOMS: atom_id res chain seq x y z
N MET A 1 13.70 -5.68 -8.06
CA MET A 1 12.32 -5.19 -8.31
C MET A 1 11.93 -5.18 -9.79
N ILE A 2 12.39 -4.27 -10.67
CA ILE A 2 11.96 -4.33 -12.09
C ILE A 2 12.51 -5.57 -12.81
N HIS A 3 13.77 -5.94 -12.59
CA HIS A 3 14.34 -7.18 -13.15
C HIS A 3 13.59 -8.44 -12.69
N GLU A 4 13.07 -8.44 -11.46
CA GLU A 4 12.26 -9.56 -10.91
C GLU A 4 10.96 -9.76 -11.70
N VAL A 5 10.40 -8.68 -12.27
CA VAL A 5 9.23 -8.77 -13.17
C VAL A 5 9.61 -9.49 -14.44
N THR A 6 10.75 -9.13 -15.03
CA THR A 6 11.29 -9.78 -16.22
C THR A 6 11.53 -11.27 -15.97
N GLU A 7 12.16 -11.64 -14.85
CA GLU A 7 12.38 -13.03 -14.46
C GLU A 7 11.06 -13.80 -14.26
N SER A 8 10.08 -13.19 -13.60
CA SER A 8 8.77 -13.82 -13.37
C SER A 8 7.99 -14.01 -14.67
N LEU A 9 8.07 -13.04 -15.58
CA LEU A 9 7.43 -13.10 -16.88
C LEU A 9 8.09 -14.16 -17.77
N GLU A 10 9.42 -14.30 -17.71
CA GLU A 10 10.15 -15.37 -18.38
C GLU A 10 9.72 -16.75 -17.86
N ALA A 11 9.68 -16.93 -16.53
CA ALA A 11 9.25 -18.18 -15.92
C ALA A 11 7.80 -18.53 -16.31
N PHE A 12 6.90 -17.54 -16.34
CA PHE A 12 5.51 -17.71 -16.74
C PHE A 12 5.37 -18.10 -18.22
N LEU A 13 6.12 -17.46 -19.12
CA LEU A 13 6.12 -17.77 -20.56
C LEU A 13 6.81 -19.10 -20.90
N LYS A 14 7.59 -19.67 -19.97
CA LYS A 14 8.24 -20.99 -20.09
C LYS A 14 7.54 -22.09 -19.30
N GLN A 15 6.34 -21.83 -18.80
CA GLN A 15 5.63 -22.79 -17.97
C GLN A 15 5.36 -24.12 -18.71
N PRO A 16 5.32 -25.25 -17.98
CA PRO A 16 4.97 -26.53 -18.59
C PRO A 16 3.52 -26.52 -19.09
N GLY A 17 3.26 -27.26 -20.17
CA GLY A 17 1.91 -27.44 -20.71
C GLY A 17 1.48 -26.43 -21.78
N LEU A 18 2.34 -25.49 -22.16
CA LEU A 18 2.08 -24.62 -23.30
C LEU A 18 1.99 -25.43 -24.62
N PRO A 19 1.10 -25.05 -25.55
CA PRO A 19 1.04 -25.66 -26.88
C PRO A 19 2.23 -25.21 -27.75
N PRO A 20 2.72 -26.06 -28.68
CA PRO A 20 3.57 -25.59 -29.78
C PRO A 20 2.80 -24.61 -30.69
N PRO A 21 3.43 -23.60 -31.30
CA PRO A 21 4.88 -23.34 -31.28
C PRO A 21 5.40 -22.56 -30.06
N LEU A 22 4.54 -21.94 -29.23
CA LEU A 22 5.00 -21.09 -28.12
C LEU A 22 5.91 -21.84 -27.14
N ARG A 23 5.59 -23.10 -26.82
CA ARG A 23 6.41 -23.95 -25.95
C ARG A 23 7.85 -24.10 -26.43
N ASP A 24 8.04 -24.16 -27.75
CA ASP A 24 9.31 -24.45 -28.38
C ASP A 24 10.05 -23.16 -28.81
N ALA A 25 9.45 -21.99 -28.58
CA ALA A 25 10.02 -20.69 -28.92
C ALA A 25 11.00 -20.21 -27.84
N ALA A 26 12.08 -19.56 -28.26
CA ALA A 26 12.95 -18.82 -27.34
C ALA A 26 12.24 -17.57 -26.82
N ILE A 27 12.44 -17.23 -25.55
CA ILE A 27 11.95 -15.98 -24.96
C ILE A 27 13.13 -15.01 -24.82
N ARG A 28 12.99 -13.79 -25.35
CA ARG A 28 14.02 -12.74 -25.30
C ARG A 28 13.42 -11.43 -24.78
N PHE A 29 14.25 -10.57 -24.17
CA PHE A 29 13.82 -9.29 -23.57
C PHE A 29 14.62 -8.08 -24.08
N ASP A 30 15.56 -8.31 -24.97
CA ASP A 30 16.37 -7.26 -25.60
C ASP A 30 15.55 -6.40 -26.57
N ARG A 31 16.10 -5.24 -26.96
CA ARG A 31 15.47 -4.37 -27.94
C ARG A 31 15.54 -5.02 -29.33
N PRO A 32 14.41 -5.19 -30.05
CA PRO A 32 14.42 -5.73 -31.41
C PRO A 32 14.95 -4.69 -32.41
N THR A 33 16.27 -4.55 -32.55
CA THR A 33 16.92 -3.64 -33.50
C THR A 33 17.00 -4.24 -34.90
N ASP A 34 16.89 -3.45 -35.96
CA ASP A 34 17.08 -3.90 -37.35
C ASP A 34 18.58 -3.83 -37.75
N PRO A 35 19.21 -4.92 -38.26
CA PRO A 35 18.66 -6.27 -38.40
C PRO A 35 18.56 -7.01 -37.06
N TYR A 36 17.43 -7.69 -36.83
CA TYR A 36 17.21 -8.45 -35.61
C TYR A 36 17.68 -9.88 -35.78
N ALA A 37 18.88 -10.18 -35.29
CA ALA A 37 19.54 -11.46 -35.47
C ALA A 37 18.90 -12.56 -34.60
N ILE A 38 18.11 -13.41 -35.24
CA ILE A 38 17.45 -14.58 -34.65
C ILE A 38 17.85 -15.84 -35.42
N ASP A 39 18.14 -16.89 -34.68
CA ASP A 39 18.56 -18.21 -35.18
C ASP A 39 17.47 -19.27 -35.00
N GLN A 40 16.50 -18.98 -34.11
CA GLN A 40 15.35 -19.83 -33.82
C GLN A 40 14.08 -18.98 -33.63
N THR A 41 12.92 -19.61 -33.77
CA THR A 41 11.63 -18.98 -33.49
C THR A 41 11.63 -18.37 -32.09
N THR A 42 11.35 -17.07 -32.01
CA THR A 42 11.52 -16.29 -30.78
C THR A 42 10.27 -15.45 -30.48
N VAL A 43 9.86 -15.40 -29.22
CA VAL A 43 8.94 -14.39 -28.69
C VAL A 43 9.79 -13.36 -27.94
N ASN A 44 9.82 -12.13 -28.44
CA ASN A 44 10.51 -11.02 -27.80
C ASN A 44 9.53 -10.21 -26.95
N VAL A 45 9.92 -9.89 -25.72
CA VAL A 45 9.12 -9.23 -24.69
C VAL A 45 9.90 -8.02 -24.20
N PHE A 46 9.89 -6.95 -24.99
CA PHE A 46 10.72 -5.78 -24.73
C PHE A 46 10.04 -4.80 -23.76
N LEU A 47 10.72 -4.43 -22.66
CA LEU A 47 10.24 -3.38 -21.76
C LEU A 47 10.40 -2.00 -22.44
N PHE A 48 9.32 -1.46 -22.99
CA PHE A 48 9.38 -0.23 -23.77
C PHE A 48 9.19 1.04 -22.95
N GLU A 49 8.46 0.96 -21.83
CA GLU A 49 8.15 2.10 -20.97
C GLU A 49 7.97 1.66 -19.51
N VAL A 50 8.46 2.48 -18.59
CA VAL A 50 8.16 2.39 -17.16
C VAL A 50 7.62 3.73 -16.71
N ARG A 51 6.44 3.74 -16.10
CA ARG A 51 5.76 4.96 -15.66
C ARG A 51 5.08 4.78 -14.31
N GLU A 52 4.75 5.88 -13.65
CA GLU A 52 3.91 5.84 -12.46
C GLU A 52 2.48 5.40 -12.81
N ASN A 53 1.90 4.55 -11.97
CA ASN A 53 0.48 4.22 -12.03
C ASN A 53 -0.30 5.19 -11.14
N LEU A 54 -0.80 6.26 -11.74
CA LEU A 54 -1.52 7.33 -11.05
C LEU A 54 -2.88 6.90 -10.50
N GLU A 55 -3.53 5.89 -11.08
CA GLU A 55 -4.81 5.37 -10.60
C GLU A 55 -4.67 4.63 -9.27
N LEU A 56 -3.54 3.95 -9.07
CA LEU A 56 -3.22 3.22 -7.85
C LEU A 56 -2.35 4.03 -6.88
N ARG A 57 -2.13 5.32 -7.15
CA ARG A 57 -1.39 6.22 -6.27
C ARG A 57 -2.22 6.51 -5.03
N SER A 58 -1.67 6.15 -3.86
CA SER A 58 -2.16 6.66 -2.57
C SER A 58 -1.26 7.81 -2.13
N SER A 59 -1.85 8.90 -1.64
CA SER A 59 -1.14 9.95 -0.91
C SER A 59 -1.19 9.74 0.60
N GLU A 60 -2.00 8.78 1.07
CA GLU A 60 -2.23 8.55 2.49
C GLU A 60 -1.25 7.52 3.04
N SER A 61 -0.48 7.92 4.05
CA SER A 61 0.34 7.02 4.85
C SER A 61 -0.53 6.20 5.78
N VAL A 62 -0.34 4.88 5.81
CA VAL A 62 -1.08 3.99 6.70
C VAL A 62 -0.43 4.04 8.07
N THR A 63 -1.15 4.56 9.07
CA THR A 63 -0.67 4.58 10.46
C THR A 63 -1.17 3.35 11.20
N ARG A 64 -0.26 2.47 11.64
CA ARG A 64 -0.57 1.31 12.48
C ARG A 64 -0.02 1.52 13.89
N ARG A 65 -0.87 1.37 14.90
CA ARG A 65 -0.44 1.39 16.30
C ARG A 65 0.05 0.01 16.73
N VAL A 66 1.30 -0.08 17.18
CA VAL A 66 1.93 -1.32 17.68
C VAL A 66 2.69 -1.00 18.96
N GLY A 67 2.30 -1.62 20.08
CA GLY A 67 3.04 -1.55 21.34
C GLY A 67 3.40 -0.12 21.81
N GLY A 68 2.42 0.79 21.84
CA GLY A 68 2.64 2.19 22.29
C GLY A 68 3.29 3.12 21.26
N HIS A 69 3.63 2.63 20.07
CA HIS A 69 4.20 3.41 18.98
C HIS A 69 3.24 3.47 17.79
N SER A 70 3.31 4.58 17.05
CA SER A 70 2.68 4.73 15.75
C SER A 70 3.71 4.42 14.67
N LEU A 71 3.54 3.30 13.96
CA LEU A 71 4.26 3.01 12.74
C LEU A 71 3.53 3.71 11.59
N VAL A 72 4.21 4.66 10.95
CA VAL A 72 3.69 5.36 9.78
C VAL A 72 4.32 4.71 8.55
N GLU A 73 3.54 3.89 7.86
CA GLU A 73 3.92 3.27 6.59
C GLU A 73 3.60 4.24 5.45
N PRO A 74 4.60 4.81 4.76
CA PRO A 74 4.35 5.68 3.61
C PRO A 74 3.69 4.89 2.47
N PRO A 75 2.88 5.55 1.62
CA PRO A 75 2.26 4.87 0.50
C PRO A 75 3.33 4.32 -0.45
N ALA A 76 3.12 3.09 -0.93
CA ALA A 76 4.04 2.49 -1.91
C ALA A 76 3.92 3.21 -3.26
N TYR A 77 5.06 3.49 -3.89
CA TYR A 77 5.08 4.00 -5.25
C TYR A 77 4.68 2.87 -6.20
N ARG A 78 3.68 3.11 -7.06
CA ARG A 78 3.18 2.11 -8.01
C ARG A 78 3.74 2.44 -9.39
N ALA A 79 4.52 1.53 -9.96
CA ALA A 79 5.06 1.67 -11.31
C ALA A 79 4.39 0.66 -12.25
N SER A 80 3.91 1.11 -13.39
CA SER A 80 3.53 0.25 -14.51
C SER A 80 4.73 0.04 -15.43
N CYS A 81 5.13 -1.21 -15.60
CA CYS A 81 6.10 -1.68 -16.59
C CYS A 81 5.32 -2.14 -17.82
N LEU A 82 5.48 -1.46 -18.96
CA LEU A 82 4.79 -1.81 -20.19
C LEU A 82 5.75 -2.55 -21.12
N TYR A 83 5.39 -3.80 -21.44
CA TYR A 83 6.12 -4.68 -22.31
C TYR A 83 5.46 -4.76 -23.69
N LEU A 84 6.28 -4.73 -24.73
CA LEU A 84 5.89 -4.94 -26.11
C LEU A 84 6.26 -6.37 -26.49
N VAL A 85 5.24 -7.20 -26.72
CA VAL A 85 5.41 -8.60 -27.13
C VAL A 85 5.36 -8.69 -28.65
N THR A 86 6.38 -9.28 -29.26
CA THR A 86 6.49 -9.50 -30.71
C THR A 86 6.91 -10.93 -31.01
N ALA A 87 6.45 -11.49 -32.13
CA ALA A 87 6.75 -12.86 -32.52
C ALA A 87 7.62 -12.93 -33.77
N TRP A 88 8.67 -13.72 -33.70
CA TRP A 88 9.74 -13.81 -34.70
C TRP A 88 9.92 -15.27 -35.12
N PRO A 89 9.05 -15.81 -35.98
CA PRO A 89 9.18 -17.17 -36.49
C PRO A 89 10.39 -17.30 -37.42
N VAL A 90 11.08 -18.44 -37.33
CA VAL A 90 12.20 -18.80 -38.21
C VAL A 90 11.90 -20.13 -38.89
N GLY A 91 12.06 -20.17 -40.21
CA GLY A 91 11.89 -21.39 -41.00
C GLY A 91 10.43 -21.74 -41.33
N GLY A 92 10.26 -22.58 -42.36
CA GLY A 92 8.95 -23.04 -42.83
C GLY A 92 8.28 -22.13 -43.86
N ALA A 93 7.09 -22.54 -44.29
CA ALA A 93 6.24 -21.76 -45.19
C ALA A 93 5.32 -20.82 -44.38
N ASP A 94 4.97 -19.68 -44.97
CA ASP A 94 3.95 -18.76 -44.43
C ASP A 94 4.28 -18.18 -43.04
N LEU A 95 5.46 -17.55 -42.93
CA LEU A 95 5.92 -16.84 -41.72
C LEU A 95 4.86 -15.89 -41.12
N PRO A 96 4.06 -15.14 -41.89
CA PRO A 96 3.01 -14.29 -41.32
C PRO A 96 1.97 -15.06 -40.50
N LYS A 97 1.54 -16.24 -40.97
CA LYS A 97 0.59 -17.07 -40.19
C LYS A 97 1.23 -17.62 -38.92
N GLN A 98 2.50 -18.02 -38.98
CA GLN A 98 3.23 -18.50 -37.81
C GLN A 98 3.41 -17.39 -36.75
N GLU A 99 3.69 -16.16 -37.19
CA GLU A 99 3.73 -14.98 -36.33
C GLU A 99 2.39 -14.76 -35.62
N HIS A 100 1.29 -14.76 -36.37
CA HIS A 100 -0.05 -14.59 -35.78
C HIS A 100 -0.40 -15.73 -34.82
N GLN A 101 0.00 -16.97 -35.12
CA GLN A 101 -0.24 -18.12 -34.25
C GLN A 101 0.51 -17.99 -32.91
N LEU A 102 1.79 -17.57 -32.94
CA LEU A 102 2.56 -17.30 -31.72
C LEU A 102 1.92 -16.19 -30.87
N LEU A 103 1.57 -15.07 -31.50
CA LEU A 103 0.90 -13.97 -30.80
C LEU A 103 -0.46 -14.40 -30.23
N ALA A 104 -1.23 -15.21 -30.97
CA ALA A 104 -2.50 -15.75 -30.47
C ALA A 104 -2.31 -16.64 -29.24
N GLN A 105 -1.28 -17.48 -29.21
CA GLN A 105 -0.98 -18.33 -28.04
C GLN A 105 -0.53 -17.52 -26.83
N VAL A 106 0.30 -16.50 -27.03
CA VAL A 106 0.69 -15.58 -25.94
C VAL A 106 -0.52 -14.82 -25.43
N LEU A 107 -1.38 -14.32 -26.33
CA LEU A 107 -2.60 -13.62 -25.97
C LEU A 107 -3.55 -14.53 -25.17
N GLN A 108 -3.75 -15.78 -25.60
CA GLN A 108 -4.58 -16.76 -24.89
C GLN A 108 -4.05 -17.04 -23.48
N LEU A 109 -2.73 -17.21 -23.35
CA LEU A 109 -2.07 -17.43 -22.06
C LEU A 109 -2.28 -16.26 -21.10
N ILE A 110 -2.03 -15.04 -21.59
CA ILE A 110 -2.12 -13.81 -20.82
C ILE A 110 -3.58 -13.49 -20.45
N ALA A 111 -4.48 -13.57 -21.43
CA ALA A 111 -5.90 -13.29 -21.22
C ALA A 111 -6.58 -14.32 -20.30
N GLY A 112 -6.13 -15.58 -20.31
CA GLY A 112 -6.62 -16.63 -19.41
C GLY A 112 -6.11 -16.50 -17.98
N THR A 113 -5.08 -15.68 -17.74
CA THR A 113 -4.37 -15.61 -16.46
C THR A 113 -4.23 -14.15 -16.02
N PRO A 114 -5.28 -13.50 -15.50
CA PRO A 114 -5.25 -12.05 -15.23
C PRO A 114 -4.23 -11.65 -14.17
N LEU A 115 -3.73 -12.63 -13.39
CA LEU A 115 -2.65 -12.49 -12.41
C LEU A 115 -1.58 -13.56 -12.65
N ILE A 116 -0.30 -13.17 -12.75
CA ILE A 116 0.82 -14.14 -12.79
C ILE A 116 0.72 -15.03 -11.54
N PRO A 117 0.64 -16.37 -11.71
CA PRO A 117 0.49 -17.27 -10.59
C PRO A 117 1.69 -17.17 -9.62
N PRO A 118 1.46 -17.29 -8.30
CA PRO A 118 2.54 -17.16 -7.30
C PRO A 118 3.73 -18.10 -7.52
N ALA A 119 3.50 -19.26 -8.16
CA ALA A 119 4.54 -20.22 -8.50
C ALA A 119 5.60 -19.68 -9.47
N PHE A 120 5.27 -18.65 -10.26
CA PHE A 120 6.19 -18.01 -11.20
C PHE A 120 6.71 -16.67 -10.70
N LEU A 121 6.21 -16.17 -9.56
CA LEU A 121 6.69 -14.92 -8.97
C LEU A 121 7.96 -15.18 -8.18
N THR A 122 8.93 -14.27 -8.32
CA THR A 122 10.09 -14.27 -7.43
C THR A 122 9.71 -13.99 -5.97
N PRO A 123 10.55 -14.35 -4.98
CA PRO A 123 10.25 -14.12 -3.56
C PRO A 123 9.96 -12.65 -3.24
N GLN A 124 10.63 -11.69 -3.88
CA GLN A 124 10.39 -10.26 -3.66
C GLN A 124 8.99 -9.83 -4.13
N LEU A 125 8.54 -10.36 -5.26
CA LEU A 125 7.23 -10.01 -5.82
C LEU A 125 6.08 -10.67 -5.05
N GLN A 126 6.28 -11.87 -4.49
CA GLN A 126 5.30 -12.54 -3.64
C GLN A 126 4.98 -11.75 -2.35
N LEU A 127 5.90 -10.92 -1.88
CA LEU A 127 5.72 -10.10 -0.67
C LEU A 127 4.86 -8.85 -0.91
N GLN A 128 4.51 -8.54 -2.17
CA GLN A 128 3.77 -7.31 -2.48
C GLN A 128 2.29 -7.42 -2.11
N LYS A 129 1.73 -6.32 -1.58
CA LYS A 129 0.32 -6.19 -1.21
C LYS A 129 -0.31 -4.94 -1.82
N PRO A 130 -1.53 -5.01 -2.40
CA PRO A 130 -2.24 -6.23 -2.79
C PRO A 130 -1.45 -7.05 -3.83
N PRO A 131 -1.77 -8.34 -4.03
CA PRO A 131 -1.10 -9.19 -5.02
C PRO A 131 -1.23 -8.53 -6.40
N LEU A 132 -0.09 -8.11 -6.93
CA LEU A 132 0.07 -7.66 -8.30
C LEU A 132 0.45 -8.90 -9.09
N PRO A 133 -0.19 -9.18 -10.25
CA PRO A 133 -0.09 -8.26 -11.39
C PRO A 133 -1.27 -8.33 -12.38
N MET A 134 -1.98 -7.21 -12.60
CA MET A 134 -2.99 -7.16 -13.66
C MET A 134 -2.31 -7.12 -15.03
N MET A 135 -2.49 -8.17 -15.84
CA MET A 135 -2.18 -8.12 -17.27
C MET A 135 -3.36 -7.53 -18.02
N VAL A 136 -3.23 -6.28 -18.47
CA VAL A 136 -4.18 -5.69 -19.40
C VAL A 136 -3.52 -5.63 -20.77
N VAL A 137 -4.12 -6.31 -21.74
CA VAL A 137 -3.93 -5.97 -23.16
C VAL A 137 -4.71 -4.68 -23.36
N GLN A 138 -4.03 -3.54 -23.26
CA GLN A 138 -4.71 -2.25 -23.44
C GLN A 138 -5.05 -2.07 -24.93
N PRO A 139 -6.34 -1.89 -25.29
CA PRO A 139 -6.70 -1.61 -26.67
C PRO A 139 -6.36 -0.18 -27.10
N ASP A 140 -6.23 0.79 -26.19
CA ASP A 140 -6.12 2.19 -26.61
C ASP A 140 -5.44 3.09 -25.55
N GLY A 141 -4.58 4.02 -26.03
CA GLY A 141 -4.41 5.32 -25.38
C GLY A 141 -3.00 5.78 -24.98
N VAL A 142 -1.98 4.92 -24.93
CA VAL A 142 -0.70 5.30 -24.30
C VAL A 142 0.37 5.81 -25.25
N ARG A 143 0.47 5.25 -26.46
CA ARG A 143 1.33 5.69 -27.58
C ARG A 143 1.01 4.80 -28.77
N ASN A 144 0.93 5.36 -29.96
CA ASN A 144 0.66 4.58 -31.16
C ASN A 144 1.85 3.62 -31.40
N PRO A 145 1.66 2.29 -31.42
CA PRO A 145 2.72 1.34 -31.75
C PRO A 145 3.44 1.69 -33.05
N ALA A 146 2.76 2.35 -33.99
CA ALA A 146 3.35 2.84 -35.23
C ALA A 146 4.47 3.86 -35.02
N GLU A 147 4.40 4.75 -34.01
CA GLU A 147 5.49 5.70 -33.70
C GLU A 147 6.73 4.97 -33.17
N PHE A 148 6.53 3.94 -32.35
CA PHE A 148 7.62 3.10 -31.88
C PHE A 148 8.32 2.37 -33.04
N TRP A 149 7.54 1.78 -33.95
CA TRP A 149 8.07 1.11 -35.14
C TRP A 149 8.73 2.09 -36.11
N ALA A 150 8.20 3.31 -36.27
CA ALA A 150 8.84 4.37 -37.05
C ALA A 150 10.24 4.70 -36.50
N ALA A 151 10.44 4.66 -35.18
CA ALA A 151 11.72 4.86 -34.53
C ALA A 151 12.67 3.64 -34.60
N ILE A 152 12.16 2.45 -34.92
CA ILE A 152 12.93 1.19 -35.03
C ILE A 152 12.83 0.64 -36.44
N GLY A 153 13.56 1.28 -37.37
CA GLY A 153 13.72 0.80 -38.74
C GLY A 153 12.48 0.96 -39.65
N ASN A 154 11.41 1.58 -39.16
CA ASN A 154 10.18 1.87 -39.91
C ASN A 154 9.50 0.63 -40.52
N ARG A 155 9.65 -0.53 -39.87
CA ARG A 155 8.95 -1.77 -40.24
C ARG A 155 7.93 -2.11 -39.16
N ILE A 156 6.67 -1.78 -39.45
CA ILE A 156 5.57 -2.09 -38.54
C ILE A 156 5.40 -3.61 -38.44
N LYS A 157 5.19 -4.09 -37.22
CA LYS A 157 4.96 -5.51 -36.91
C LYS A 157 3.78 -5.68 -35.95
N ALA A 158 3.09 -6.81 -36.04
CA ALA A 158 2.05 -7.15 -35.09
C ALA A 158 2.65 -7.32 -33.69
N SER A 159 1.99 -6.77 -32.67
CA SER A 159 2.49 -6.77 -31.30
C SER A 159 1.36 -6.72 -30.28
N LEU A 160 1.64 -7.20 -29.06
CA LEU A 160 0.74 -7.08 -27.91
C LEU A 160 1.40 -6.17 -26.88
N LEU A 161 0.62 -5.25 -26.32
CA LEU A 161 1.05 -4.42 -25.20
C LEU A 161 0.60 -5.06 -23.90
N VAL A 162 1.54 -5.35 -23.00
CA VAL A 162 1.29 -5.99 -21.71
C VAL A 162 1.75 -5.05 -20.61
N SER A 163 0.84 -4.58 -19.77
CA SER A 163 1.21 -3.79 -18.59
C SER A 163 1.33 -4.69 -17.36
N ILE A 164 2.37 -4.48 -16.56
CA ILE A 164 2.57 -5.13 -15.26
C ILE A 164 2.83 -4.04 -14.23
N THR A 165 1.99 -3.97 -13.19
CA THR A 165 2.19 -2.99 -12.11
C THR A 165 2.99 -3.59 -10.97
N VAL A 166 3.99 -2.86 -10.46
CA VAL A 166 4.78 -3.20 -9.28
C VAL A 166 4.72 -2.11 -8.21
N SER A 167 4.85 -2.51 -6.95
CA SER A 167 5.04 -1.61 -5.80
C SER A 167 6.52 -1.44 -5.52
N LEU A 168 6.96 -0.20 -5.34
CA LEU A 168 8.31 0.17 -4.95
C LEU A 168 8.24 0.90 -3.61
N LYS A 169 9.03 0.45 -2.63
CA LYS A 169 9.23 1.21 -1.40
C LYS A 169 10.21 2.34 -1.69
N VAL A 170 9.75 3.58 -1.58
CA VAL A 170 10.58 4.78 -1.80
C VAL A 170 11.04 5.39 -0.48
N PHE A 171 10.23 5.22 0.57
CA PHE A 171 10.50 5.75 1.89
C PHE A 171 10.42 4.63 2.92
N ASP A 172 11.27 4.71 3.94
CA ASP A 172 11.25 3.78 5.07
C ASP A 172 10.08 4.08 6.00
N THR A 173 9.59 3.02 6.65
CA THR A 173 8.58 3.14 7.71
C THR A 173 9.20 3.89 8.88
N ALA A 174 8.57 4.99 9.28
CA ALA A 174 9.00 5.76 10.43
C ALA A 174 8.20 5.35 11.67
N GLN A 175 8.90 5.25 12.82
CA GLN A 175 8.29 4.96 14.11
C GLN A 175 8.22 6.25 14.92
N TYR A 176 7.02 6.63 15.33
CA TYR A 176 6.78 7.80 16.16
C TYR A 176 6.20 7.38 17.52
N PRO A 177 6.50 8.10 18.60
CA PRO A 177 5.80 7.90 19.86
C PRO A 177 4.32 8.22 19.66
N SER A 178 3.43 7.44 20.27
CA SER A 178 1.99 7.73 20.18
C SER A 178 1.70 9.02 20.95
N VAL A 179 1.14 10.03 20.29
CA VAL A 179 0.75 11.28 20.95
C VAL A 179 -0.59 11.07 21.64
N ILE A 180 -0.57 11.05 22.98
CA ILE A 180 -1.75 10.81 23.83
C ILE A 180 -2.41 12.13 24.26
N THR A 181 -1.73 13.27 24.11
CA THR A 181 -2.17 14.57 24.64
C THR A 181 -2.00 15.70 23.63
N SER A 182 -3.05 16.47 23.40
CA SER A 182 -3.06 17.72 22.62
C SER A 182 -3.58 18.84 23.52
N GLY A 183 -2.81 19.92 23.64
CA GLY A 183 -3.22 21.15 24.31
C GLY A 183 -3.75 22.16 23.29
N ILE A 184 -4.85 22.84 23.62
CA ILE A 184 -5.35 23.98 22.84
C ILE A 184 -5.15 25.21 23.72
N GLU A 185 -4.24 26.09 23.34
CA GLU A 185 -4.00 27.35 24.04
C GLU A 185 -4.87 28.44 23.39
N LEU A 186 -5.94 28.84 24.08
CA LEU A 186 -6.81 29.92 23.62
C LEU A 186 -6.24 31.24 24.15
N LYS A 187 -5.56 32.02 23.30
CA LYS A 187 -4.85 33.24 23.72
C LYS A 187 -5.75 34.45 23.99
N SER A 188 -6.99 34.50 23.49
CA SER A 188 -7.89 35.65 23.73
C SER A 188 -9.35 35.33 23.39
N MET A 189 -10.29 35.93 24.12
CA MET A 189 -11.71 36.04 23.74
C MET A 189 -11.97 37.42 23.08
N PRO A 190 -13.06 37.59 22.30
CA PRO A 190 -13.40 38.86 21.65
C PRO A 190 -13.61 40.05 22.60
N ASP A 191 -13.84 39.79 23.89
CA ASP A 191 -14.03 40.79 24.93
C ASP A 191 -12.73 41.21 25.64
N GLY A 192 -11.57 40.67 25.21
CA GLY A 192 -10.27 41.01 25.78
C GLY A 192 -10.02 40.42 27.17
N ALA A 193 -10.82 39.46 27.63
CA ALA A 193 -10.54 38.74 28.86
C ALA A 193 -9.33 37.80 28.67
N ASP A 194 -8.26 38.04 29.43
CA ASP A 194 -7.14 37.11 29.56
C ASP A 194 -7.62 35.83 30.26
N LEU A 195 -7.38 34.69 29.62
CA LEU A 195 -7.56 33.37 30.24
C LEU A 195 -6.20 32.97 30.84
N ASP A 196 -5.95 33.40 32.07
CA ASP A 196 -4.67 33.21 32.79
C ASP A 196 -4.27 31.73 33.09
N ALA A 197 -4.89 30.73 32.45
CA ALA A 197 -4.42 29.36 32.54
C ALA A 197 -4.73 28.55 31.26
N PRO A 198 -3.75 27.81 30.71
CA PRO A 198 -4.01 26.90 29.59
C PRO A 198 -4.99 25.80 30.02
N PHE A 199 -5.95 25.53 29.14
CA PHE A 199 -6.89 24.43 29.30
C PHE A 199 -6.43 23.23 28.47
N PHE A 200 -6.46 22.06 29.10
CA PHE A 200 -6.05 20.80 28.50
C PHE A 200 -7.27 19.92 28.24
N ARG A 201 -7.17 19.09 27.19
CA ARG A 201 -8.03 17.93 26.99
C ARG A 201 -7.26 16.70 27.42
N ILE A 202 -7.79 15.98 28.39
CA ILE A 202 -7.22 14.72 28.88
C ILE A 202 -8.05 13.56 28.37
N GLY A 203 -7.38 12.45 28.03
CA GLY A 203 -8.03 11.23 27.57
C GLY A 203 -7.24 10.01 28.01
N GLY A 204 -7.96 8.92 28.23
CA GLY A 204 -7.40 7.66 28.69
C GLY A 204 -8.37 6.52 28.47
N THR A 205 -7.97 5.33 28.92
CA THR A 205 -8.75 4.09 28.88
C THR A 205 -9.00 3.56 30.29
N VAL A 206 -10.21 3.06 30.52
CA VAL A 206 -10.59 2.34 31.73
C VAL A 206 -10.62 0.86 31.42
N ARG A 207 -9.90 0.07 32.22
CA ARG A 207 -9.83 -1.38 32.13
C ARG A 207 -10.15 -2.02 33.47
N ASP A 208 -10.63 -3.26 33.45
CA ASP A 208 -10.79 -4.07 34.67
C ASP A 208 -9.49 -4.79 35.07
N ALA A 209 -9.55 -5.55 36.17
CA ALA A 209 -8.44 -6.37 36.66
C ALA A 209 -7.97 -7.42 35.63
N ALA A 210 -8.86 -7.87 34.73
CA ALA A 210 -8.56 -8.77 33.62
C ALA A 210 -8.07 -8.04 32.35
N THR A 211 -7.80 -6.74 32.44
CA THR A 211 -7.35 -5.83 31.35
C THR A 211 -8.36 -5.59 30.22
N THR A 212 -9.62 -5.98 30.42
CA THR A 212 -10.72 -5.81 29.48
C THR A 212 -11.26 -4.38 29.55
N PRO A 213 -11.54 -3.71 28.41
CA PRO A 213 -12.07 -2.35 28.40
C PRO A 213 -13.47 -2.28 29.03
N VAL A 214 -13.71 -1.26 29.85
CA VAL A 214 -14.97 -1.10 30.59
C VAL A 214 -15.77 0.03 29.96
N ALA A 215 -16.89 -0.30 29.33
CA ALA A 215 -17.84 0.65 28.76
C ALA A 215 -18.79 1.25 29.81
N ASN A 216 -19.30 2.45 29.57
CA ASN A 216 -20.23 3.17 30.45
C ASN A 216 -19.72 3.40 31.89
N ALA A 217 -18.40 3.37 32.11
CA ALA A 217 -17.80 3.79 33.36
C ALA A 217 -17.85 5.31 33.47
N SER A 218 -18.30 5.83 34.62
CA SER A 218 -18.29 7.26 34.91
C SER A 218 -16.89 7.67 35.32
N VAL A 219 -16.28 8.57 34.55
CA VAL A 219 -14.96 9.15 34.83
C VAL A 219 -15.16 10.59 35.24
N ARG A 220 -14.78 10.94 36.47
CA ARG A 220 -15.01 12.25 37.08
C ARG A 220 -13.74 12.84 37.69
N ILE A 221 -13.53 14.13 37.50
CA ILE A 221 -12.58 14.93 38.26
C ILE A 221 -13.27 15.42 39.53
N VAL A 222 -12.81 14.95 40.68
CA VAL A 222 -13.47 15.21 41.97
C VAL A 222 -13.53 16.70 42.28
N GLU A 223 -12.41 17.41 42.09
CA GLU A 223 -12.24 18.81 42.47
C GLU A 223 -13.03 19.80 41.59
N ARG A 224 -13.39 19.39 40.37
CA ARG A 224 -14.10 20.25 39.39
C ARG A 224 -15.52 19.79 39.11
N GLY A 225 -15.91 18.60 39.57
CA GLY A 225 -17.20 18.01 39.29
C GLY A 225 -17.43 17.62 37.82
N ARG A 226 -16.44 17.79 36.94
CA ARG A 226 -16.52 17.41 35.52
C ARG A 226 -16.51 15.90 35.38
N SER A 227 -17.43 15.35 34.58
CA SER A 227 -17.50 13.91 34.32
C SER A 227 -17.83 13.61 32.86
N THR A 228 -17.49 12.40 32.45
CA THR A 228 -17.82 11.80 31.15
C THR A 228 -18.04 10.30 31.32
N LEU A 229 -18.59 9.64 30.32
CA LEU A 229 -18.73 8.19 30.27
C LEU A 229 -17.71 7.58 29.32
N THR A 230 -17.26 6.36 29.60
CA THR A 230 -16.42 5.61 28.66
C THR A 230 -17.22 5.05 27.50
N ASP A 231 -16.62 5.01 26.32
CA ASP A 231 -17.19 4.37 25.12
C ASP A 231 -17.09 2.83 25.15
N ALA A 232 -17.54 2.17 24.08
CA ALA A 232 -17.52 0.70 23.96
C ALA A 232 -16.10 0.11 24.08
N GLU A 233 -15.07 0.89 23.75
CA GLU A 233 -13.67 0.52 23.87
C GLU A 233 -13.03 0.99 25.19
N GLY A 234 -13.85 1.44 26.15
CA GLY A 234 -13.42 1.88 27.47
C GLY A 234 -12.70 3.23 27.49
N ARG A 235 -12.76 4.02 26.42
CA ARG A 235 -12.05 5.31 26.30
C ARG A 235 -12.89 6.45 26.84
N PHE A 236 -12.25 7.42 27.47
CA PHE A 236 -12.89 8.65 27.92
C PHE A 236 -12.12 9.89 27.44
N SER A 237 -12.82 11.02 27.41
CA SER A 237 -12.24 12.32 27.07
C SER A 237 -12.89 13.41 27.91
N LEU A 238 -12.07 14.16 28.66
CA LEU A 238 -12.48 15.34 29.45
C LEU A 238 -11.75 16.58 28.93
N SER A 239 -12.52 17.60 28.56
CA SER A 239 -12.00 18.86 28.01
C SER A 239 -12.09 19.99 29.03
N ALA A 240 -11.39 21.09 28.75
CA ALA A 240 -11.40 22.31 29.56
C ALA A 240 -10.89 22.11 31.00
N ILE A 241 -9.80 21.34 31.16
CA ILE A 241 -9.16 21.10 32.46
C ILE A 241 -7.94 22.02 32.60
N PRO A 242 -7.90 22.93 33.58
CA PRO A 242 -6.72 23.77 33.78
C PRO A 242 -5.53 22.92 34.26
N GLY A 243 -4.31 23.45 34.14
CA GLY A 243 -3.14 22.80 34.72
C GLY A 243 -3.23 22.67 36.24
N GLY A 244 -2.77 21.54 36.79
CA GLY A 244 -2.78 21.28 38.23
C GLY A 244 -2.86 19.80 38.61
N ASN A 245 -2.97 19.55 39.91
CA ASN A 245 -3.13 18.22 40.48
C ASN A 245 -4.62 17.94 40.73
N PHE A 246 -5.09 16.78 40.30
CA PHE A 246 -6.50 16.38 40.41
C PHE A 246 -6.63 14.91 40.81
N THR A 247 -7.82 14.54 41.25
CA THR A 247 -8.22 13.17 41.54
C THR A 247 -9.20 12.72 40.46
N LEU A 248 -8.77 11.74 39.67
CA LEU A 248 -9.62 11.06 38.71
C LEU A 248 -10.33 9.90 39.41
N ARG A 249 -11.64 10.05 39.62
CA ARG A 249 -12.52 9.01 40.13
C ARG A 249 -13.19 8.28 38.97
N VAL A 250 -13.03 6.97 38.92
CA VAL A 250 -13.71 6.11 37.94
C VAL A 250 -14.67 5.20 38.67
N THR A 251 -15.92 5.19 38.23
CA THR A 251 -16.99 4.36 38.80
C THR A 251 -17.62 3.50 37.72
N ALA A 252 -17.58 2.19 37.87
CA ALA A 252 -18.24 1.23 36.98
C ALA A 252 -19.12 0.29 37.83
N GLY A 253 -20.44 0.45 37.71
CA GLY A 253 -21.39 -0.27 38.57
C GLY A 253 -21.16 0.05 40.05
N ALA A 254 -20.82 -0.95 40.85
CA ALA A 254 -20.54 -0.82 42.28
C ALA A 254 -19.05 -0.54 42.61
N VAL A 255 -18.15 -0.63 41.63
CA VAL A 255 -16.70 -0.46 41.83
C VAL A 255 -16.33 1.01 41.62
N THR A 256 -15.58 1.58 42.55
CA THR A 256 -15.03 2.95 42.45
C THR A 256 -13.54 2.93 42.71
N GLN A 257 -12.77 3.55 41.81
CA GLN A 257 -11.33 3.69 41.90
C GLN A 257 -10.93 5.16 41.82
N ASP A 258 -10.09 5.62 42.75
CA ASP A 258 -9.53 6.96 42.73
C ASP A 258 -8.06 6.91 42.33
N ARG A 259 -7.66 7.81 41.43
CA ARG A 259 -6.28 7.96 40.97
C ARG A 259 -5.86 9.42 40.98
N ALA A 260 -4.75 9.73 41.64
CA ALA A 260 -4.13 11.05 41.54
C ALA A 260 -3.52 11.24 40.15
N ILE A 261 -3.81 12.38 39.52
CA ILE A 261 -3.33 12.76 38.19
C ILE A 261 -2.76 14.18 38.22
N VAL A 262 -1.78 14.44 37.36
CA VAL A 262 -1.23 15.78 37.12
C VAL A 262 -1.56 16.17 35.69
N VAL A 263 -2.02 17.40 35.50
CA VAL A 263 -2.36 17.96 34.18
C VAL A 263 -1.46 19.17 33.91
N PRO A 264 -0.70 19.21 32.81
CA PRO A 264 -0.50 18.12 31.85
C PRO A 264 0.32 16.97 32.46
N ALA A 265 0.11 15.76 31.98
CA ALA A 265 0.85 14.60 32.45
C ALA A 265 2.32 14.65 31.98
N PRO A 266 3.28 14.14 32.78
CA PRO A 266 4.67 13.99 32.35
C PRO A 266 4.78 13.03 31.16
N ALA A 267 5.86 13.10 30.38
CA ALA A 267 6.04 12.42 29.08
C ALA A 267 5.77 10.89 29.02
N LEU A 268 5.65 10.21 30.17
CA LEU A 268 5.36 8.78 30.29
C LEU A 268 4.13 8.48 31.19
N GLY A 269 3.39 9.50 31.64
CA GLY A 269 2.17 9.36 32.43
C GLY A 269 0.92 9.45 31.56
N GLY A 270 0.21 8.34 31.36
CA GLY A 270 -1.13 8.37 30.78
C GLY A 270 -2.21 8.62 31.84
N TYR A 271 -3.44 8.88 31.41
CA TYR A 271 -4.62 8.98 32.28
C TYR A 271 -5.41 7.66 32.38
N ASP A 272 -4.81 6.54 31.98
CA ASP A 272 -5.44 5.21 32.03
C ASP A 272 -5.73 4.76 33.48
N VAL A 273 -6.86 4.10 33.70
CA VAL A 273 -7.26 3.62 35.03
C VAL A 273 -7.57 2.13 34.95
N GLN A 274 -6.99 1.38 35.87
CA GLN A 274 -7.34 -0.02 36.09
C GLN A 274 -8.22 -0.13 37.33
N LEU A 275 -9.41 -0.71 37.17
CA LEU A 275 -10.31 -1.04 38.27
C LEU A 275 -9.83 -2.33 38.93
N THR A 276 -9.66 -2.32 40.24
CA THR A 276 -9.29 -3.48 41.07
C THR A 276 -10.48 -4.01 41.83
#